data_AF-A0AAN8XN95-F1
#
_entry.id   AF-A0AAN8XN95-F1
#
_cell.length_a   1.000
_cell.length_b   1.000
_cell.length_c   1.000
_cell.angle_alpha   90.00
_cell.angle_beta   90.00
_cell.angle_gamma   90.00
#
_symmetry.space_group_name_H-M   'P 1'
#
loop_
_entity.id
_entity.type
_entity.pdbx_description
1 polymer ?
#
loop_
_entity_poly.entity_id
_entity_poly.type
_entity_poly.pdbx_seq_one_letter_code
_entity_poly.pdbx_strand_id
1 'polypeptide(L)' 'MFHVIVGLSFWEMGKEAIRLKDGKPLVETSRIQSVKESDTVWVLKMKGMEMSDCGTYTVRILVLLVYIS' A
#
# COMPACT_ATOMS: atom_id res chain seq x y z
N MET A 1 0.13 -38.28 -20.40
CA MET A 1 -0.92 -37.43 -19.81
C MET A 1 -0.33 -36.04 -19.68
N PHE A 2 -0.49 -35.20 -20.70
CA PHE A 2 0.06 -33.85 -20.72
C PHE A 2 -0.95 -32.92 -20.04
N HIS A 3 -0.59 -32.34 -18.91
CA HIS A 3 -1.36 -31.23 -18.34
C HIS A 3 -1.03 -30.00 -19.18
N VAL A 4 -1.90 -29.69 -20.13
CA VAL A 4 -1.87 -28.43 -20.87
C VAL A 4 -2.32 -27.34 -19.89
N ILE A 5 -1.37 -26.62 -19.30
CA ILE A 5 -1.65 -25.32 -18.70
C ILE A 5 -1.80 -24.37 -19.89
N VAL A 6 -3.03 -24.08 -20.29
CA VAL A 6 -3.29 -23.00 -21.26
C VAL A 6 -2.80 -21.72 -20.60
N GLY A 7 -1.79 -21.09 -21.21
CA GLY A 7 -0.94 -20.07 -20.61
C GLY A 7 -1.69 -18.80 -20.20
N LEU A 8 -2.12 -18.72 -18.95
CA LEU A 8 -2.52 -17.47 -18.33
C LEU A 8 -1.29 -16.89 -17.63
N SER A 9 -0.65 -15.91 -18.28
CA SER A 9 0.46 -15.17 -17.68
C SER A 9 -0.10 -13.94 -16.96
N PHE A 10 -0.29 -14.02 -15.65
CA PHE A 10 -0.59 -12.85 -14.82
C PHE A 10 0.71 -12.14 -14.45
N TRP A 11 0.78 -10.85 -14.71
CA TRP A 11 1.92 -10.01 -14.32
C TRP A 11 1.47 -8.99 -13.28
N GLU A 12 2.19 -8.93 -12.15
CA GLU A 12 2.02 -7.86 -11.15
C GLU A 12 2.64 -6.57 -11.70
N MET A 13 1.82 -5.54 -11.94
CA MET A 13 2.30 -4.26 -12.51
C MET A 13 2.75 -3.26 -11.45
N GLY A 14 2.25 -3.39 -10.21
CA GLY A 14 2.59 -2.47 -9.12
C GLY A 14 1.77 -2.69 -7.86
N LYS A 15 2.35 -2.23 -6.73
CA LYS A 15 1.71 -2.21 -5.40
C LYS A 15 1.54 -0.78 -4.96
N GLU A 16 0.31 -0.41 -4.66
CA GLU A 16 -0.04 0.90 -4.11
C GLU A 16 -0.46 0.76 -2.65
N ALA A 17 0.03 1.66 -1.78
CA ALA A 17 -0.29 1.64 -0.35
C ALA A 17 -1.21 2.80 0.01
N ILE A 18 -2.46 2.48 0.33
CA ILE A 18 -3.46 3.43 0.82
C ILE A 18 -3.36 3.48 2.35
N ARG A 19 -3.21 4.68 2.92
CA ARG A 19 -3.10 4.89 4.37
C ARG A 19 -4.33 5.60 4.89
N LEU A 20 -4.84 5.10 6.00
CA LEU A 20 -6.02 5.63 6.67
C LEU A 20 -5.72 5.91 8.14
N LYS A 21 -6.33 6.98 8.67
CA LYS A 21 -6.44 7.25 10.10
C LYS A 21 -7.92 7.29 10.46
N ASP A 22 -8.32 6.45 11.41
CA ASP A 22 -9.71 6.31 11.87
C ASP A 22 -10.69 6.10 10.70
N GLY A 23 -10.27 5.27 9.74
CA GLY A 23 -11.04 4.92 8.55
C GLY A 23 -11.06 5.97 7.43
N LYS A 24 -10.46 7.15 7.62
CA LYS A 24 -10.39 8.23 6.61
C LYS A 24 -8.99 8.31 6.00
N PRO A 25 -8.84 8.81 4.75
CA PRO A 25 -7.53 9.04 4.15
C PRO A 25 -6.59 9.80 5.09
N LEU A 26 -5.40 9.24 5.30
CA LEU A 26 -4.38 9.90 6.09
C LEU A 26 -3.95 11.18 5.35
N VAL A 27 -4.12 12.32 6.01
CA VAL A 27 -3.67 13.61 5.47
C VAL A 27 -2.19 13.78 5.80
N GLU A 28 -1.36 13.88 4.77
CA GLU A 28 0.06 14.18 4.95
C GLU A 28 0.27 15.65 5.32
N THR A 29 1.23 15.88 6.21
CA THR A 29 1.60 17.20 6.71
C THR A 29 3.12 17.31 6.82
N SER A 30 3.64 18.45 7.25
CA SER A 30 5.07 18.60 7.56
C SER A 30 5.54 17.68 8.70
N ARG A 31 4.63 17.26 9.60
CA ARG A 31 4.89 16.34 10.71
C ARG A 31 4.68 14.88 10.35
N ILE A 32 3.69 14.58 9.50
CA ILE A 32 3.28 13.22 9.14
C ILE A 32 3.53 13.00 7.66
N GLN A 33 4.48 12.13 7.34
CA GLN A 33 4.88 11.84 5.96
C GLN A 33 4.89 10.35 5.72
N SER A 34 4.44 9.93 4.54
CA SER A 34 4.53 8.55 4.12
C SER A 34 5.56 8.40 2.99
N VAL A 35 6.42 7.40 3.13
CA VAL A 35 7.54 7.18 2.20
C VAL A 35 7.50 5.72 1.76
N LYS A 36 7.72 5.48 0.48
CA LYS A 36 8.01 4.15 -0.05
C LYS A 36 9.53 4.00 -0.07
N GLU A 37 10.09 3.17 0.80
CA GLU A 37 11.54 2.93 0.86
C GLU A 37 11.96 1.81 -0.10
N SER A 38 11.04 0.86 -0.39
CA SER A 38 11.21 -0.17 -1.41
C SER A 38 9.86 -0.66 -1.93
N ASP A 39 9.85 -1.61 -2.87
CA ASP A 39 8.62 -2.25 -3.37
C ASP A 39 7.85 -3.07 -2.32
N THR A 40 8.48 -3.36 -1.19
CA THR A 40 7.91 -4.15 -0.09
C THR A 40 7.84 -3.37 1.22
N VAL A 41 8.48 -2.21 1.31
CA VAL A 41 8.62 -1.44 2.55
C VAL A 41 8.02 -0.05 2.39
N TRP A 42 6.97 0.19 3.16
CA TRP A 42 6.30 1.48 3.30
C TRP A 42 6.47 1.97 4.73
N VAL A 43 6.97 3.19 4.88
CA VAL A 43 7.23 3.81 6.17
C VAL A 43 6.28 4.98 6.39
N LEU A 44 5.76 5.11 7.61
CA LEU A 44 5.05 6.28 8.09
C LEU A 44 5.94 6.99 9.11
N LYS A 45 6.35 8.22 8.80
CA LYS A 45 7.22 9.06 9.64
C LYS A 45 6.36 10.12 10.31
N MET A 46 6.36 10.15 11.64
CA MET A 46 5.65 11.16 12.44
C MET A 46 6.64 11.89 13.34
N LYS A 47 6.72 13.22 13.22
CA LYS A 47 7.59 14.08 14.03
C LYS A 47 6.78 14.87 15.05
N GLY A 48 7.22 14.85 16.31
CA GLY A 48 6.53 15.56 17.39
C GLY A 48 5.11 15.07 17.57
N MET A 49 4.94 13.85 18.11
CA MET A 49 3.62 13.25 18.33
C MET A 49 2.81 14.09 19.32
N GLU A 50 1.56 14.35 18.95
CA GLU A 50 0.58 15.05 19.76
C GLU A 50 -0.56 14.10 20.15
N MET A 51 -1.38 14.49 21.13
CA MET A 51 -2.52 13.64 21.52
C MET A 51 -3.56 13.49 20.42
N SER A 52 -3.64 14.49 19.52
CA SER A 52 -4.44 14.42 18.29
C SER A 52 -3.96 13.35 17.32
N ASP A 53 -2.72 12.85 17.44
CA ASP A 53 -2.16 11.77 16.62
C ASP A 53 -2.61 10.37 17.09
N CYS A 54 -3.27 10.27 18.25
CA CYS A 54 -3.87 9.02 18.69
C CYS A 54 -4.99 8.58 17.73
N GLY A 55 -5.11 7.28 17.52
CA GLY A 55 -6.13 6.71 16.65
C GLY A 55 -5.69 5.38 16.04
N THR A 56 -6.53 4.85 15.16
CA THR A 56 -6.25 3.61 14.44
C THR A 56 -5.70 3.93 13.06
N TYR A 57 -4.47 3.50 12.81
CA TYR A 57 -3.83 3.63 11.50
C TYR A 57 -3.98 2.32 10.73
N THR A 58 -4.49 2.39 9.51
CA THR A 58 -4.67 1.23 8.63
C THR A 58 -3.89 1.44 7.34
N VAL A 59 -3.19 0.40 6.90
CA VAL A 59 -2.53 0.35 5.58
C VAL A 59 -3.23 -0.70 4.75
N ARG A 60 -3.62 -0.35 3.52
CA ARG A 60 -4.17 -1.26 2.53
C ARG A 60 -3.23 -1.32 1.34
N ILE A 61 -2.82 -2.52 0.95
CA ILE A 61 -1.99 -2.73 -0.24
C ILE A 61 -2.91 -3.16 -1.38
N LEU A 62 -3.00 -2.34 -2.42
CA LEU A 62 -3.68 -2.67 -3.66
C LEU A 62 -2.66 -3.29 -4.61
N VAL A 63 -2.96 -4.49 -5.11
CA VAL A 63 -2.14 -5.19 -6.12
C VAL A 63 -2.88 -5.10 -7.44
N LEU A 64 -2.27 -4.42 -8.42
CA LEU A 64 -2.81 -4.36 -9.78
C LEU A 64 -2.30 -5.55 -10.59
N LEU A 65 -3.22 -6.41 -10.98
CA LEU A 65 -2.98 -7.55 -11.85
C LEU A 65 -3.44 -7.21 -13.26
N VAL A 66 -2.54 -7.33 -14.23
CA VAL A 66 -2.91 -7.22 -15.66
C VAL A 66 -3.00 -8.60 -16.27
N TYR A 67 -4.11 -8.82 -16.96
CA TYR A 67 -4.37 -10.00 -17.76
C TYR A 67 -4.05 -9.69 -19.22
N ILE A 68 -3.30 -10.58 -19.87
CA ILE A 68 -3.02 -10.52 -21.31
C ILE A 68 -3.46 -11.85 -21.92
N SER A 69 -4.39 -11.79 -22.88
CA SER A 69 -4.91 -12.93 -23.64
C SER A 69 -4.04 -13.27 -24.84
#